data_AF-A0A482VBY1-F1
#
_entry.id   AF-A0A482VBY1-F1
#
_cell.length_a   1.000
_cell.length_b   1.000
_cell.length_c   1.000
_cell.angle_alpha   90.00
_cell.angle_beta   90.00
_cell.angle_gamma   90.00
#
_symmetry.space_group_name_H-M   'P 1'
#
loop_
_entity.id
_entity.type
_entity.pdbx_description
1 polymer ?
#
loop_
_entity_poly.entity_id
_entity_poly.type
_entity_poly.pdbx_seq_one_letter_code
_entity_poly.pdbx_strand_id
1 'polypeptide(L)'
;MKPSKFVRVIRNYLFSAIVLPCTLLVCLTFWSIYVMDKKLVCPKCVDENYPSWLNHAIHSVIVLPLIIEMSLPKKYDFVKFWKALVILTAFVIAYQVMFLNIYFEHNVWIYPVFKYLTWFQRILFLSMLYGWSIMFLYLGIYLKNWKGSVTINEEIKEN
;
A
#
# COMPACT_ATOMS: atom_id res chain seq x y z
N MET A 1 -21.84 -19.73 -6.97
CA MET A 1 -21.83 -18.93 -8.23
C MET A 1 -20.40 -18.49 -8.54
N LYS A 2 -19.86 -18.75 -9.73
CA LYS A 2 -18.53 -18.20 -10.11
C LYS A 2 -18.69 -16.71 -10.48
N PRO A 3 -17.86 -15.80 -9.96
CA PRO A 3 -17.97 -14.37 -10.28
C PRO A 3 -17.70 -14.10 -11.76
N SER A 4 -18.35 -13.07 -12.31
CA SER A 4 -18.22 -12.72 -13.72
C SER A 4 -16.77 -12.37 -14.10
N LYS A 5 -16.40 -12.60 -15.37
CA LYS A 5 -15.04 -12.35 -15.88
C LYS A 5 -14.59 -10.90 -15.62
N PHE A 6 -15.51 -9.94 -15.76
CA PHE A 6 -15.26 -8.52 -15.53
C PHE A 6 -14.86 -8.21 -14.08
N VAL A 7 -15.67 -8.67 -13.11
CA VAL A 7 -15.41 -8.45 -11.67
C VAL A 7 -14.03 -9.00 -11.28
N ARG A 8 -13.67 -10.16 -11.83
CA ARG A 8 -12.38 -10.79 -11.56
C ARG A 8 -11.20 -10.00 -12.11
N VAL A 9 -11.33 -9.44 -13.31
CA VAL A 9 -10.29 -8.59 -13.92
C VAL A 9 -10.08 -7.34 -13.07
N ILE A 10 -11.16 -6.62 -12.73
CA ILE A 10 -11.08 -5.43 -11.88
C ILE A 10 -10.41 -5.76 -10.54
N ARG A 11 -10.86 -6.83 -9.88
CA ARG A 11 -10.26 -7.27 -8.62
C ARG A 11 -8.76 -7.49 -8.73
N ASN A 12 -8.29 -8.13 -9.80
CA ASN A 12 -6.85 -8.35 -10.01
C ASN A 12 -6.09 -7.03 -10.22
N TYR A 13 -6.66 -6.08 -10.97
CA TYR A 13 -6.06 -4.75 -11.14
C TYR A 13 -6.00 -3.98 -9.82
N LEU A 14 -7.10 -3.92 -9.07
CA LEU A 14 -7.15 -3.25 -7.77
C LEU A 14 -6.16 -3.88 -6.78
N PHE A 15 -6.13 -5.22 -6.73
CA PHE A 15 -5.26 -5.92 -5.80
C PHE A 15 -3.78 -5.67 -6.12
N SER A 16 -3.37 -5.89 -7.37
CA SER A 16 -1.98 -5.79 -7.78
C SER A 16 -1.48 -4.33 -7.78
N ALA A 17 -2.29 -3.39 -8.28
CA ALA A 17 -1.86 -2.01 -8.47
C ALA A 17 -2.04 -1.12 -7.24
N ILE A 18 -3.02 -1.39 -6.39
CA ILE A 18 -3.37 -0.49 -5.28
C ILE A 18 -3.23 -1.22 -3.94
N VAL A 19 -4.01 -2.28 -3.70
CA VAL A 19 -4.10 -2.90 -2.38
C VAL A 19 -2.73 -3.39 -1.89
N LEU A 20 -1.98 -4.12 -2.73
CA LEU A 20 -0.68 -4.65 -2.35
C LEU A 20 0.34 -3.55 -2.01
N PRO A 21 0.68 -2.62 -2.92
CA PRO A 21 1.70 -1.61 -2.62
C PRO A 21 1.25 -0.65 -1.52
N CYS A 22 -0.02 -0.23 -1.48
CA CYS A 22 -0.50 0.72 -0.48
C CYS A 22 -0.60 0.11 0.93
N THR A 23 -1.02 -1.16 1.06
CA THR A 23 -1.10 -1.82 2.37
C THR A 23 0.28 -1.93 3.03
N LEU A 24 1.29 -2.33 2.26
CA LEU A 24 2.67 -2.41 2.76
C LEU A 24 3.24 -1.01 3.05
N LEU A 25 2.95 -0.03 2.20
CA LEU A 25 3.38 1.35 2.41
C LEU A 25 2.78 1.95 3.69
N VAL A 26 1.48 1.81 3.89
CA VAL A 26 0.78 2.34 5.08
C VAL A 26 1.33 1.70 6.36
N CYS A 27 1.50 0.37 6.37
CA CYS A 27 2.09 -0.33 7.51
C CYS A 27 3.52 0.17 7.79
N LEU A 28 4.40 0.18 6.78
CA LEU A 28 5.79 0.58 6.94
C LEU A 28 5.89 2.03 7.43
N THR A 29 5.19 2.95 6.77
CA THR A 29 5.27 4.39 7.07
C THR A 29 4.68 4.72 8.42
N PHE A 30 3.52 4.15 8.76
CA PHE A 30 2.90 4.34 10.06
C PHE A 30 3.85 3.91 11.18
N TRP A 31 4.33 2.67 11.16
CA TRP A 31 5.17 2.15 12.26
C TRP A 31 6.52 2.85 12.32
N SER A 32 7.10 3.20 11.17
CA SER A 32 8.35 3.97 11.11
C SER A 32 8.20 5.32 11.82
N ILE A 33 7.13 6.08 11.53
CA ILE A 33 6.89 7.38 12.17
C ILE A 33 6.45 7.20 13.63
N TYR A 34 5.59 6.22 13.91
CA TYR A 34 5.03 5.96 15.24
C TYR A 34 6.11 5.62 16.27
N VAL A 35 7.10 4.79 15.89
CA VAL A 35 8.23 4.44 16.77
C VAL A 35 9.16 5.63 17.00
N MET A 36 9.33 6.53 16.01
CA MET A 36 10.14 7.73 16.15
C MET A 36 9.46 8.78 17.05
N ASP A 37 8.26 9.22 16.69
CA ASP A 37 7.42 10.08 17.52
C ASP A 37 5.95 9.94 17.11
N LYS A 38 5.15 9.30 17.97
CA LYS A 38 3.71 9.12 17.77
C LYS A 38 2.94 10.42 17.49
N LYS A 39 3.42 11.56 17.99
CA LYS A 39 2.78 12.88 17.81
C LYS A 39 2.78 13.34 16.35
N LEU A 40 3.70 12.80 15.54
CA LEU A 40 3.80 13.11 14.12
C LEU A 40 2.71 12.43 13.28
N VAL A 41 2.10 11.36 13.81
CA VAL A 41 0.98 10.65 13.19
C VAL A 41 -0.35 11.10 13.76
N CYS A 42 -0.45 11.17 15.10
CA CYS A 42 -1.68 11.49 15.81
C CYS A 42 -1.44 12.53 16.91
N PRO A 43 -2.14 13.69 16.92
CA PRO A 43 -2.02 14.67 17.98
C PRO A 43 -2.42 14.09 19.35
N LYS A 44 -1.80 14.59 20.43
CA LYS A 44 -2.06 14.12 21.81
C LYS A 44 -3.55 14.14 22.21
N CYS A 45 -4.30 15.13 21.74
CA CYS A 45 -5.72 15.27 22.05
C CYS A 45 -6.60 14.13 21.48
N VAL A 46 -6.11 13.42 20.46
CA VAL A 46 -6.77 12.25 19.88
C VAL A 46 -6.18 10.96 20.44
N ASP A 47 -4.87 10.94 20.74
CA ASP A 47 -4.14 9.79 21.29
C ASP A 47 -4.65 9.34 22.68
N GLU A 48 -5.11 10.26 23.53
CA GLU A 48 -5.62 9.93 24.89
C GLU A 48 -6.79 8.93 24.88
N ASN A 49 -7.55 8.87 23.79
CA ASN A 49 -8.69 7.96 23.64
C ASN A 49 -8.44 6.87 22.58
N TYR A 50 -7.22 6.76 22.04
CA TYR A 50 -6.93 5.86 20.93
C TYR A 50 -6.23 4.58 21.43
N PRO A 51 -6.94 3.45 21.57
CA PRO A 51 -6.34 2.26 22.16
C PRO A 51 -5.34 1.59 21.22
N SER A 52 -4.27 1.04 21.80
CA SER A 52 -3.19 0.38 21.04
C SER A 52 -3.67 -0.77 20.13
N TRP A 53 -4.70 -1.52 20.56
CA TRP A 53 -5.26 -2.60 19.74
C TRP A 53 -5.86 -2.07 18.42
N LEU A 54 -6.42 -0.86 18.43
CA LEU A 54 -7.00 -0.24 17.24
C LEU A 54 -5.89 0.19 16.27
N ASN A 55 -4.77 0.70 16.78
CA ASN A 55 -3.57 0.97 15.96
C ASN A 55 -3.13 -0.29 15.22
N HIS A 56 -3.02 -1.42 15.91
CA HIS A 56 -2.68 -2.69 15.28
C HIS A 56 -3.76 -3.16 14.31
N ALA A 57 -5.05 -3.02 14.63
CA ALA A 57 -6.14 -3.45 13.77
C ALA A 57 -6.10 -2.78 12.39
N ILE A 58 -5.79 -1.47 12.34
CA ILE A 58 -5.80 -0.72 11.07
C ILE A 58 -4.43 -0.61 10.39
N HIS A 59 -3.31 -0.85 11.09
CA HIS A 59 -1.96 -0.71 10.51
C HIS A 59 -1.13 -2.00 10.44
N SER A 60 -1.41 -3.01 11.27
CA SER A 60 -0.68 -4.30 11.25
C SER A 60 -1.54 -5.44 10.72
N VAL A 61 -2.76 -5.57 11.25
CA VAL A 61 -3.66 -6.71 10.95
C VAL A 61 -4.07 -6.70 9.48
N ILE A 62 -4.14 -5.53 8.83
CA ILE A 62 -4.42 -5.40 7.40
C ILE A 62 -3.40 -6.09 6.49
N VAL A 63 -2.18 -6.37 6.98
CA VAL A 63 -1.16 -7.12 6.24
C VAL A 63 -1.47 -8.62 6.23
N LEU A 64 -2.18 -9.14 7.22
CA LEU A 64 -2.56 -10.56 7.28
C LEU A 64 -3.43 -11.01 6.09
N PRO A 65 -4.58 -10.36 5.76
CA PRO A 65 -5.37 -10.74 4.60
C PRO A 65 -4.59 -10.54 3.30
N LEU A 66 -3.65 -9.59 3.23
CA LEU A 66 -2.75 -9.44 2.09
C LEU A 66 -1.86 -10.67 1.91
N ILE A 67 -1.20 -11.15 2.97
CA ILE A 67 -0.34 -12.34 2.94
C ILE A 67 -1.15 -13.59 2.58
N ILE A 68 -2.35 -13.74 3.15
CA ILE A 68 -3.25 -14.86 2.83
C ILE A 68 -3.62 -14.83 1.34
N GLU A 69 -4.06 -13.68 0.82
CA GLU A 69 -4.43 -13.51 -0.59
C GLU A 69 -3.24 -13.71 -1.55
N MET A 70 -2.01 -13.39 -1.13
CA MET A 70 -0.80 -13.71 -1.89
C MET A 70 -0.43 -15.19 -1.84
N SER A 71 -0.72 -15.86 -0.72
CA SER A 71 -0.39 -17.27 -0.49
C SER A 71 -1.35 -18.21 -1.21
N LEU A 72 -2.60 -17.82 -1.41
CA LEU A 72 -3.57 -18.66 -2.12
C LEU A 72 -3.17 -18.86 -3.59
N PRO A 73 -3.34 -20.09 -4.13
CA PRO A 73 -3.05 -20.37 -5.53
C PRO A 73 -4.02 -19.60 -6.43
N LYS A 74 -3.56 -18.46 -6.97
CA LYS A 74 -4.34 -17.71 -7.97
C LYS A 74 -4.26 -18.43 -9.30
N LYS A 75 -5.43 -18.86 -9.79
CA LYS A 75 -5.63 -19.45 -11.13
C LYS A 75 -5.37 -18.48 -12.30
N TYR A 76 -5.05 -17.21 -12.02
CA TYR A 76 -4.88 -16.15 -13.01
C TYR A 76 -3.74 -15.20 -12.63
N ASP A 77 -3.07 -14.68 -13.65
CA ASP A 77 -1.85 -13.90 -13.51
C ASP A 77 -2.07 -12.53 -12.86
N PHE A 78 -1.02 -12.06 -12.20
CA PHE A 78 -0.90 -10.66 -11.80
C PHE A 78 -0.90 -9.77 -13.04
N VAL A 79 -1.30 -8.52 -12.85
CA VAL A 79 -1.23 -7.53 -13.92
C VAL A 79 0.23 -7.22 -14.24
N LYS A 80 0.54 -7.05 -15.54
CA LYS A 80 1.87 -6.62 -16.00
C LYS A 80 2.29 -5.34 -15.28
N PHE A 81 3.56 -5.27 -14.86
CA PHE A 81 4.12 -4.16 -14.09
C PHE A 81 3.73 -2.78 -14.63
N TRP A 82 3.94 -2.51 -15.91
CA TRP A 82 3.63 -1.22 -16.54
C TRP A 82 2.16 -0.81 -16.43
N LYS A 83 1.23 -1.76 -16.58
CA LYS A 83 -0.21 -1.47 -16.46
C LYS A 83 -0.60 -1.18 -15.01
N ALA A 84 -0.03 -1.94 -14.07
CA ALA A 84 -0.23 -1.71 -12.65
C ALA A 84 0.39 -0.38 -12.20
N LEU A 85 1.55 -0.01 -12.75
CA LEU A 85 2.23 1.24 -12.47
C LEU A 85 1.36 2.43 -12.87
N VAL A 86 0.79 2.45 -14.08
CA VAL A 86 -0.10 3.56 -14.52
C VAL A 86 -1.26 3.78 -13.56
N ILE A 87 -1.90 2.69 -13.09
CA ILE A 87 -3.02 2.77 -12.15
C ILE A 87 -2.55 3.26 -10.78
N LEU A 88 -1.41 2.75 -10.29
CA LEU A 88 -0.81 3.19 -9.03
C LEU A 88 -0.46 4.69 -9.09
N THR A 89 0.18 5.14 -10.17
CA THR A 89 0.52 6.55 -10.38
C THR A 89 -0.71 7.43 -10.40
N ALA A 90 -1.75 7.03 -11.15
CA ALA A 90 -3.01 7.78 -11.21
C ALA A 90 -3.68 7.89 -9.82
N PHE A 91 -3.70 6.79 -9.07
CA PHE A 91 -4.21 6.77 -7.70
C PHE A 91 -3.42 7.67 -6.76
N VAL A 92 -2.09 7.61 -6.81
CA VAL A 92 -1.21 8.45 -5.99
C VAL A 92 -1.40 9.92 -6.33
N ILE A 93 -1.42 10.31 -7.62
CA ILE A 93 -1.65 11.70 -8.03
C ILE A 93 -3.01 12.19 -7.52
N ALA A 94 -4.07 11.40 -7.71
CA ALA A 94 -5.40 11.77 -7.23
C ALA A 94 -5.42 12.01 -5.70
N TYR A 95 -4.76 11.13 -4.95
CA TYR A 95 -4.61 11.29 -3.50
C TYR A 95 -3.79 12.53 -3.13
N GLN A 96 -2.67 12.80 -3.83
CA GLN A 96 -1.86 14.00 -3.57
C GLN A 96 -2.62 15.29 -3.87
N VAL A 97 -3.39 15.32 -4.95
CA VAL A 97 -4.25 16.47 -5.29
C VAL A 97 -5.27 16.71 -4.18
N MET A 98 -5.96 15.66 -3.72
CA MET A 98 -6.89 15.76 -2.59
C MET A 98 -6.19 16.25 -1.31
N PHE A 99 -5.03 15.68 -0.98
CA PHE A 99 -4.25 16.02 0.20
C PHE A 99 -3.81 17.50 0.20
N LEU A 100 -3.32 17.99 -0.95
CA LEU A 100 -2.95 19.39 -1.10
C LEU A 100 -4.16 20.32 -1.09
N ASN A 101 -5.28 19.91 -1.71
CA ASN A 101 -6.49 20.73 -1.71
C ASN A 101 -6.99 21.01 -0.29
N ILE A 102 -7.02 19.98 0.57
CA ILE A 102 -7.40 20.13 1.99
C ILE A 102 -6.48 21.12 2.72
N TYR A 103 -5.17 21.08 2.43
CA TYR A 103 -4.24 22.05 2.99
C TYR A 103 -4.51 23.48 2.51
N PHE A 104 -4.75 23.70 1.21
CA PHE A 104 -5.01 25.04 0.69
C PHE A 104 -6.36 25.61 1.13
N GLU A 105 -7.39 24.77 1.30
CA GLU A 105 -8.71 25.20 1.77
C GLU A 105 -8.73 25.49 3.28
N HIS A 106 -8.13 24.62 4.10
CA HIS A 106 -8.26 24.70 5.56
C HIS A 106 -7.00 25.20 6.27
N ASN A 107 -5.86 25.33 5.58
CA ASN A 107 -4.56 25.65 6.17
C ASN A 107 -4.11 24.68 7.28
N VAL A 108 -4.62 23.44 7.24
CA VAL A 108 -4.30 22.38 8.20
C VAL A 108 -3.73 21.17 7.48
N TRP A 109 -2.64 20.63 8.02
CA TRP A 109 -2.11 19.35 7.57
C TRP A 109 -2.84 18.19 8.24
N ILE A 110 -3.37 17.26 7.44
CA ILE A 110 -4.00 16.04 7.95
C ILE A 110 -3.03 15.24 8.81
N TYR A 111 -1.76 15.16 8.39
CA TYR A 111 -0.70 14.48 9.11
C TYR A 111 0.25 15.51 9.74
N PRO A 112 0.38 15.55 11.07
CA PRO A 112 1.22 16.53 11.77
C PRO A 112 2.67 16.58 11.29
N VAL A 113 3.23 15.46 10.80
CA VAL A 113 4.59 15.41 10.23
C VAL A 113 4.87 16.52 9.20
N PHE A 114 3.89 16.86 8.35
CA PHE A 114 4.06 17.88 7.31
C PHE A 114 4.15 19.31 7.86
N LYS A 115 3.66 19.55 9.09
CA LYS A 115 3.81 20.85 9.76
C LYS A 115 5.28 21.17 10.06
N TYR A 116 6.09 20.15 10.31
CA TYR A 116 7.49 20.30 10.70
C TYR A 116 8.46 20.27 9.52
N LEU A 117 8.01 19.80 8.35
CA LEU A 117 8.83 19.71 7.14
C LEU A 117 8.79 21.01 6.33
N THR A 118 9.94 21.41 5.77
CA THR A 118 9.99 22.47 4.75
C THR A 118 9.35 22.00 3.45
N TRP A 119 8.96 22.92 2.55
CA TRP A 119 8.37 22.55 1.25
C TRP A 119 9.23 21.59 0.44
N PHE A 120 10.56 21.80 0.43
CA PHE A 120 11.49 20.88 -0.23
C PHE A 120 11.47 19.49 0.41
N GLN A 121 11.52 19.40 1.74
CA GLN A 121 11.45 18.13 2.47
C GLN A 121 10.10 17.43 2.25
N ARG A 122 8.99 18.16 2.13
CA ARG A 122 7.67 17.59 1.82
C ARG A 122 7.66 16.92 0.46
N ILE A 123 8.16 17.59 -0.58
CA ILE A 123 8.25 17.03 -1.94
C ILE A 123 9.14 15.80 -1.95
N LEU A 124 10.29 15.87 -1.28
CA LEU A 124 11.21 14.74 -1.15
C LEU A 124 10.54 13.55 -0.44
N PHE A 125 9.85 13.82 0.68
CA PHE A 125 9.14 12.80 1.44
C PHE A 125 8.04 12.13 0.61
N LEU A 126 7.19 12.90 -0.07
CA LEU A 126 6.14 12.36 -0.96
C LEU A 126 6.72 11.54 -2.12
N SER A 127 7.84 12.01 -2.71
CA SER A 127 8.54 11.29 -3.77
C SER A 127 9.12 9.96 -3.27
N MET A 128 9.66 9.94 -2.05
CA MET A 128 10.17 8.74 -1.40
C MET A 128 9.04 7.73 -1.11
N LEU A 129 7.89 8.19 -0.62
CA LEU A 129 6.71 7.33 -0.43
C LEU A 129 6.25 6.71 -1.75
N TYR A 130 6.24 7.49 -2.83
CA TYR A 130 5.93 6.98 -4.16
C TYR A 130 6.97 5.95 -4.62
N GLY A 131 8.27 6.21 -4.43
CA GLY A 131 9.33 5.24 -4.72
C GLY A 131 9.14 3.91 -3.98
N TRP A 132 8.80 3.94 -2.69
CA TRP A 132 8.47 2.74 -1.91
C TRP A 132 7.24 2.02 -2.45
N SER A 133 6.21 2.74 -2.89
CA SER A 133 5.02 2.11 -3.49
C SER A 133 5.38 1.32 -4.77
N ILE A 134 6.28 1.86 -5.61
CA ILE A 134 6.78 1.17 -6.80
C ILE A 134 7.60 -0.07 -6.40
N MET A 135 8.46 0.07 -5.39
CA MET A 135 9.25 -1.04 -4.87
C MET A 135 8.35 -2.20 -4.38
N PHE A 136 7.29 -1.91 -3.63
CA PHE A 136 6.34 -2.92 -3.18
C PHE A 136 5.55 -3.54 -4.33
N LEU A 137 5.15 -2.76 -5.32
CA LEU A 137 4.52 -3.28 -6.54
C LEU A 137 5.45 -4.29 -7.25
N TYR A 138 6.72 -3.92 -7.42
CA TYR A 138 7.72 -4.80 -8.02
C TYR A 138 7.90 -6.08 -7.20
N LEU A 139 8.05 -5.95 -5.88
CA LEU A 139 8.19 -7.09 -4.96
C LEU A 139 7.00 -8.05 -5.07
N GLY A 140 5.77 -7.54 -5.12
CA GLY A 140 4.57 -8.36 -5.26
C GLY A 140 4.54 -9.20 -6.54
N ILE A 141 4.96 -8.61 -7.67
CA ILE A 141 5.05 -9.31 -8.96
C ILE A 141 6.21 -10.32 -8.94
N TYR A 142 7.36 -9.95 -8.38
CA TYR A 142 8.51 -10.84 -8.25
C TYR A 142 8.17 -12.10 -7.43
N LEU A 143 7.57 -11.93 -6.24
CA LEU A 143 7.16 -13.05 -5.39
C LEU A 143 6.16 -13.97 -6.08
N LYS A 144 5.25 -13.41 -6.89
CA LYS A 144 4.30 -14.21 -7.67
C LYS A 144 5.01 -15.04 -8.74
N ASN A 145 5.90 -14.43 -9.51
CA ASN A 145 6.65 -15.11 -10.57
C ASN A 145 7.53 -16.23 -10.00
N TRP A 146 8.21 -15.95 -8.88
CA TRP A 146 8.99 -16.95 -8.15
C TRP A 146 8.13 -18.14 -7.73
N LYS A 147 6.97 -17.90 -7.10
CA LYS A 147 6.04 -18.97 -6.71
C LYS A 147 5.56 -19.80 -7.91
N GLY A 148 5.29 -19.16 -9.05
CA GLY A 148 4.92 -19.86 -10.29
C GLY A 148 6.02 -20.79 -10.80
N SER A 149 7.29 -20.36 -10.74
CA SER A 149 8.43 -21.18 -11.16
C SER A 149 8.62 -22.41 -10.26
N VAL A 150 8.38 -22.28 -8.95
CA VAL A 150 8.49 -23.40 -8.01
C VAL A 150 7.45 -24.48 -8.29
N THR A 151 6.17 -24.08 -8.49
CA THR A 151 5.09 -25.03 -8.77
C THR A 151 5.31 -25.82 -10.06
N ILE A 152 5.80 -25.15 -11.13
CA ILE A 152 6.12 -25.83 -12.40
C ILE A 152 7.25 -26.85 -12.21
N ASN A 153 8.28 -26.52 -11.42
CA ASN A 153 9.40 -27.42 -11.17
C ASN A 153 9.00 -28.65 -10.32
N GLU A 154 7.99 -28.51 -9.45
CA GLU A 154 7.43 -29.63 -8.69
C GLU A 154 6.62 -30.57 -9.60
N GLU A 155 5.76 -30.04 -10.47
CA GLU A 155 4.99 -30.82 -11.45
C GLU A 155 5.90 -31.61 -12.42
N ILE A 156 7.06 -31.05 -12.81
CA ILE A 156 8.03 -31.74 -13.67
C ILE A 156 8.73 -32.89 -12.94
N LYS A 157 8.93 -32.80 -11.62
CA LYS A 157 9.60 -33.86 -10.84
C LYS A 157 8.71 -35.05 -10.51
N GLU A 158 7.39 -34.86 -10.52
CA GLU A 158 6.40 -35.90 -10.23
C GLU A 158 6.00 -36.72 -11.47
N ASN A 159 6.37 -36.28 -12.68
CA ASN A 159 6.16 -36.99 -13.95
C ASN A 159 7.45 -37.64 -14.46
#